data_AF-A0AAI9WAI9-F1
#
_entry.id   AF-A0AAI9WAI9-F1
#
_cell.length_a   1.000
_cell.length_b   1.000
_cell.length_c   1.000
_cell.angle_alpha   90.00
_cell.angle_beta   90.00
_cell.angle_gamma   90.00
#
_symmetry.space_group_name_H-M   'P 1'
#
loop_
_entity.id
_entity.type
_entity.pdbx_description
1 polymer ?
#
loop_
_entity_poly.entity_id
_entity_poly.type
_entity_poly.pdbx_seq_one_letter_code
_entity_poly.pdbx_strand_id
1 'polypeptide(L)'
;MDRWADDLIEEYKRGKSDLKKKLSLLDVNDPSNETDINLLEDMIADMNYAIEWLRNGRQPNTYKGIDKKAVYQKMMFDSMDFIPDIVEQLDINDRQLHLTSTQRIKMTNILAILSTRERQCYLLHTTQQLSMERIAEETGIKKRTVQQYIERARVKVKKIIS
;
A
#
# COMPACT_ATOMS: atom_id res chain seq x y z
N MET A 1 -0.89 -23.51 12.26
CA MET A 1 -1.70 -22.55 11.49
C MET A 1 -1.62 -23.02 10.06
N ASP A 2 -2.70 -23.60 9.52
CA ASP A 2 -2.71 -24.23 8.19
C ASP A 2 -2.32 -23.24 7.10
N ARG A 3 -1.32 -23.61 6.29
CA ARG A 3 -0.83 -22.82 5.15
C ARG A 3 -1.53 -23.22 3.85
N TRP A 4 -2.84 -23.44 3.92
CA TRP A 4 -3.65 -23.89 2.79
C TRP A 4 -3.50 -23.00 1.54
N ALA A 5 -3.26 -21.70 1.74
CA ALA A 5 -3.06 -20.75 0.63
C ALA A 5 -1.73 -20.96 -0.10
N ASP A 6 -0.67 -21.35 0.61
CA ASP A 6 0.65 -21.62 0.01
C ASP A 6 0.58 -22.91 -0.83
N ASP A 7 -0.10 -23.94 -0.32
CA ASP A 7 -0.32 -25.20 -1.04
C ASP A 7 -1.12 -24.96 -2.33
N LEU A 8 -2.19 -24.17 -2.24
CA LEU A 8 -3.01 -23.80 -3.40
C LEU A 8 -2.19 -23.00 -4.43
N ILE A 9 -1.32 -22.09 -3.98
CA ILE A 9 -0.45 -21.33 -4.89
C ILE A 9 0.50 -22.27 -5.66
N GLU A 10 1.07 -23.28 -5.00
CA GLU A 10 1.93 -24.26 -5.66
C GLU A 10 1.18 -25.14 -6.66
N GLU A 11 -0.05 -25.56 -6.34
CA GLU A 11 -0.92 -26.30 -7.27
C GLU A 11 -1.22 -25.48 -8.54
N TYR A 12 -1.62 -24.21 -8.38
CA TYR A 12 -1.92 -23.33 -9.50
C TYR A 12 -0.67 -23.02 -10.35
N LYS A 13 0.51 -22.88 -9.72
CA LYS A 13 1.78 -22.75 -10.47
C LYS A 13 2.08 -23.98 -11.29
N ARG A 14 1.84 -25.18 -10.76
CA ARG A 14 2.03 -26.45 -11.47
C ARG A 14 1.09 -26.53 -12.67
N GLY A 15 -0.21 -26.28 -12.46
CA GLY A 15 -1.22 -26.26 -13.53
C GLY A 15 -0.88 -25.28 -14.64
N LYS A 16 -0.47 -24.05 -14.28
CA LYS A 16 0.01 -23.04 -15.23
C LYS A 16 1.23 -23.54 -16.03
N SER A 17 2.19 -24.21 -15.38
CA SER A 17 3.36 -24.75 -16.07
C SER A 17 2.96 -25.82 -17.09
N ASP A 18 1.98 -26.65 -16.78
CA ASP A 18 1.53 -27.70 -17.69
C ASP A 18 0.70 -27.14 -18.86
N LEU A 19 -0.11 -26.11 -18.63
CA LEU A 19 -0.77 -25.35 -19.69
C LEU A 19 0.24 -24.71 -20.65
N LYS A 20 1.33 -24.12 -20.13
CA LYS A 20 2.41 -23.58 -20.96
C LYS A 20 3.11 -24.64 -21.81
N LYS A 21 3.31 -25.85 -21.28
CA LYS A 21 3.88 -26.97 -22.05
C LYS A 21 2.93 -27.36 -23.18
N LYS A 22 1.63 -27.48 -22.90
CA LYS A 22 0.62 -27.77 -23.95
C LYS A 22 0.62 -26.71 -25.04
N LEU A 23 0.66 -25.43 -24.64
CA LEU A 23 0.74 -24.31 -25.58
C LEU A 23 1.99 -24.39 -26.47
N SER A 24 3.15 -24.75 -25.90
CA SER A 24 4.40 -24.89 -26.67
C SER A 24 4.43 -26.08 -27.64
N LEU A 25 3.50 -27.04 -27.50
CA LEU A 25 3.40 -28.19 -28.40
C LEU A 25 2.52 -27.90 -29.63
N LEU A 26 1.71 -26.84 -29.59
CA LEU A 26 0.86 -26.43 -30.70
C LEU A 26 1.66 -25.60 -31.70
N ASP A 27 1.39 -25.82 -33.00
CA ASP A 27 1.94 -24.97 -34.05
C ASP A 27 1.09 -23.72 -34.18
N VAL A 28 1.71 -22.57 -33.95
CA VAL A 28 1.08 -21.23 -33.97
C VAL A 28 0.66 -20.81 -35.38
N ASN A 29 1.22 -21.44 -36.43
CA ASN A 29 0.93 -21.10 -37.81
C ASN A 29 -0.21 -21.95 -38.43
N ASP A 30 -0.71 -22.94 -37.70
CA ASP A 30 -1.85 -23.75 -38.13
C ASP A 30 -3.16 -23.10 -37.69
N PRO A 31 -4.03 -22.67 -38.63
CA PRO A 31 -5.32 -22.07 -38.30
C PRO A 31 -6.23 -22.97 -37.46
N SER A 32 -6.05 -24.30 -37.53
CA SER A 32 -6.84 -25.24 -36.72
C SER A 32 -6.50 -25.17 -35.23
N ASN A 33 -5.33 -24.64 -34.86
CA ASN A 33 -4.88 -24.52 -33.48
C ASN A 33 -5.20 -23.16 -32.86
N GLU A 34 -5.64 -22.17 -33.65
CA GLU A 34 -5.87 -20.79 -33.18
C GLU A 34 -6.87 -20.75 -32.02
N THR A 35 -7.95 -21.54 -32.09
CA THR A 35 -8.95 -21.62 -31.01
C THR A 35 -8.37 -22.23 -29.73
N ASP A 36 -7.55 -23.26 -29.86
CA ASP A 36 -6.93 -23.95 -28.74
C ASP A 36 -5.84 -23.10 -28.08
N ILE A 37 -5.08 -22.34 -28.88
CA ILE A 37 -4.08 -21.38 -28.43
C ILE A 37 -4.76 -20.29 -27.59
N ASN A 38 -5.80 -19.64 -28.12
CA ASN A 38 -6.54 -18.60 -27.40
C ASN A 38 -7.11 -19.11 -26.08
N LEU A 39 -7.72 -20.31 -26.11
CA LEU A 39 -8.27 -20.94 -24.90
C LEU A 39 -7.19 -21.21 -23.85
N LEU A 40 -6.03 -21.73 -24.27
CA LEU A 40 -4.91 -21.99 -23.37
C LEU A 40 -4.32 -20.71 -22.79
N GLU A 41 -4.23 -19.64 -23.58
CA GLU A 41 -3.79 -18.32 -23.12
C GLU A 41 -4.74 -17.73 -22.07
N ASP A 42 -6.05 -17.83 -22.28
CA ASP A 42 -7.07 -17.40 -21.33
C ASP A 42 -6.97 -18.20 -20.03
N MET A 43 -6.84 -19.53 -20.11
CA MET A 43 -6.63 -20.38 -18.93
C MET A 43 -5.36 -20.00 -18.16
N ILE A 44 -4.27 -19.65 -18.85
CA ILE A 44 -3.04 -19.18 -18.20
C ILE A 44 -3.26 -17.82 -17.52
N ALA A 45 -4.03 -16.92 -18.13
CA ALA A 45 -4.38 -15.63 -17.54
C ALA A 45 -5.21 -15.80 -16.26
N ASP A 46 -6.20 -16.70 -16.25
CA ASP A 46 -7.00 -17.02 -15.08
C ASP A 46 -6.16 -17.62 -13.95
N MET A 47 -5.23 -18.52 -14.27
CA MET A 47 -4.31 -19.08 -13.28
C MET A 47 -3.40 -17.99 -12.67
N ASN A 48 -2.94 -17.04 -13.47
CA ASN A 48 -2.18 -15.89 -12.96
C ASN A 48 -3.02 -15.00 -12.05
N TYR A 49 -4.26 -14.73 -12.43
CA TYR A 49 -5.20 -13.96 -11.63
C TYR A 49 -5.43 -14.61 -10.26
N ALA A 50 -5.71 -15.92 -10.23
CA ALA A 50 -5.89 -16.65 -8.98
C ALA A 50 -4.63 -16.62 -8.10
N ILE A 51 -3.44 -16.82 -8.68
CA ILE A 51 -2.16 -16.75 -7.94
C ILE A 51 -1.94 -15.35 -7.35
N GLU A 52 -2.17 -14.29 -8.11
CA GLU A 52 -2.03 -12.92 -7.60
C GLU A 52 -3.05 -12.60 -6.51
N TRP A 53 -4.27 -13.11 -6.63
CA TRP A 53 -5.30 -12.93 -5.62
C TRP A 53 -4.92 -13.65 -4.32
N LEU A 54 -4.49 -14.91 -4.39
CA LEU A 54 -4.08 -15.71 -3.24
C LEU A 54 -2.85 -15.13 -2.53
N ARG A 55 -1.87 -14.59 -3.29
CA ARG A 55 -0.67 -13.96 -2.71
C ARG A 55 -0.95 -12.63 -2.03
N ASN A 56 -1.82 -11.82 -2.63
CA ASN A 56 -2.04 -10.44 -2.17
C ASN A 56 -3.29 -10.27 -1.31
N GLY A 57 -4.17 -11.27 -1.26
CA GLY A 57 -5.49 -11.21 -0.64
C GLY A 57 -6.42 -10.16 -1.28
N ARG A 58 -6.12 -9.72 -2.50
CA ARG A 58 -6.79 -8.61 -3.20
C ARG A 58 -7.08 -8.97 -4.65
N GLN A 59 -8.19 -8.47 -5.17
CA GLN A 59 -8.59 -8.65 -6.56
C GLN A 59 -7.53 -8.05 -7.52
N PRO A 60 -6.93 -8.85 -8.42
CA PRO A 60 -6.03 -8.36 -9.45
C PRO A 60 -6.74 -7.48 -10.49
N ASN A 61 -5.99 -6.64 -11.20
CA ASN A 61 -6.45 -5.79 -12.31
C ASN A 61 -7.54 -4.74 -12.00
N THR A 62 -7.89 -4.49 -10.74
CA THR A 62 -8.76 -3.36 -10.39
C THR A 62 -7.97 -2.05 -10.43
N TYR A 63 -7.80 -1.47 -11.62
CA TYR A 63 -7.26 -0.11 -11.75
C TYR A 63 -8.34 0.93 -11.44
N LYS A 64 -8.05 1.74 -10.40
CA LYS A 64 -8.72 2.99 -10.01
C LYS A 64 -10.13 2.86 -9.38
N GLY A 65 -10.13 2.64 -8.07
CA GLY A 65 -10.96 3.41 -7.15
C GLY A 65 -10.03 3.92 -6.07
N ILE A 66 -9.95 5.26 -5.91
CA ILE A 66 -9.21 6.00 -4.87
C ILE A 66 -8.56 5.07 -3.83
N ASP A 67 -7.24 4.97 -3.91
CA ASP A 67 -6.33 4.24 -3.04
C ASP A 67 -7.05 3.72 -1.79
N LYS A 68 -7.52 2.47 -1.78
CA LYS A 68 -8.09 1.87 -0.56
C LYS A 68 -7.09 1.97 0.58
N LYS A 69 -5.79 2.09 0.30
CA LYS A 69 -4.78 2.45 1.30
C LYS A 69 -5.04 3.82 1.92
N ALA A 70 -5.47 4.83 1.15
CA ALA A 70 -5.90 6.13 1.66
C ALA A 70 -7.24 6.05 2.41
N VAL A 71 -8.20 5.23 1.97
CA VAL A 71 -9.48 5.05 2.68
C VAL A 71 -9.30 4.26 3.97
N TYR A 72 -8.54 3.15 3.98
CA TYR A 72 -8.18 2.41 5.18
C TYR A 72 -7.24 3.22 6.08
N GLN A 73 -6.27 3.96 5.55
CA GLN A 73 -5.49 4.90 6.36
C GLN A 73 -6.44 5.94 6.98
N LYS A 74 -7.33 6.54 6.19
CA LYS A 74 -8.30 7.52 6.70
C LYS A 74 -9.22 6.92 7.77
N MET A 75 -9.79 5.72 7.55
CA MET A 75 -10.62 5.02 8.52
C MET A 75 -9.85 4.58 9.77
N MET A 76 -8.60 4.12 9.61
CA MET A 76 -7.69 3.74 10.70
C MET A 76 -7.24 4.95 11.54
N PHE A 77 -7.14 6.14 10.94
CA PHE A 77 -6.85 7.39 11.65
C PHE A 77 -8.11 8.06 12.22
N ASP A 78 -9.28 7.85 11.62
CA ASP A 78 -10.56 8.29 12.16
C ASP A 78 -10.96 7.48 13.41
N SER A 79 -10.54 6.20 13.51
CA SER A 79 -10.59 5.43 14.76
C SER A 79 -9.44 5.86 15.69
N MET A 80 -9.74 6.72 16.66
CA MET A 80 -8.79 7.28 17.63
C MET A 80 -8.22 6.23 18.61
N ASP A 81 -8.62 4.97 18.49
CA ASP A 81 -8.27 3.86 19.38
C ASP A 81 -7.00 3.08 18.94
N PHE A 82 -6.43 3.36 17.77
CA PHE A 82 -5.33 2.57 17.21
C PHE A 82 -3.91 3.05 17.60
N ILE A 83 -3.78 4.00 18.53
CA ILE A 83 -2.47 4.33 19.10
C ILE A 83 -2.44 3.94 20.58
N PRO A 84 -2.33 2.64 20.90
CA PRO A 84 -2.26 2.17 22.29
C PRO A 84 -1.14 2.87 23.07
N ASP A 85 -0.01 3.13 22.41
CA ASP A 85 1.18 3.77 22.99
C ASP A 85 0.95 5.24 23.40
N ILE A 86 -0.01 5.94 22.79
CA ILE A 86 -0.38 7.30 23.21
C ILE A 86 -1.34 7.24 24.39
N VAL A 87 -2.26 6.28 24.44
CA VAL A 87 -3.24 6.18 25.53
C VAL A 87 -2.54 5.84 26.85
N GLU A 88 -1.54 4.95 26.84
CA GLU A 88 -0.75 4.63 28.03
C GLU A 88 0.22 5.74 28.47
N GLN A 89 0.67 6.61 27.57
CA GLN A 89 1.55 7.74 27.91
C GLN A 89 0.79 9.02 28.34
N LEU A 90 -0.54 9.01 28.27
CA LEU A 90 -1.39 10.16 28.58
C LEU A 90 -1.86 10.23 30.05
N ASP A 91 -1.34 9.38 30.94
CA ASP A 91 -1.50 9.52 32.39
C ASP A 91 -0.70 10.70 33.00
N ILE A 92 -0.20 11.60 32.14
CA ILE A 92 0.42 12.86 32.55
C ILE A 92 -0.61 13.98 32.37
N ASN A 93 -1.39 14.21 33.44
CA ASN A 93 -2.07 15.46 33.76
C ASN A 93 -2.99 16.05 32.67
N ASP A 94 -4.26 15.70 32.75
CA ASP A 94 -5.43 16.60 32.66
C ASP A 94 -5.37 17.80 31.68
N ARG A 95 -4.85 17.53 30.48
CA ARG A 95 -5.10 18.31 29.28
C ARG A 95 -5.45 17.31 28.21
N GLN A 96 -6.66 16.76 28.31
CA GLN A 96 -7.31 16.18 27.15
C GLN A 96 -7.20 17.24 26.05
N LEU A 97 -6.30 17.01 25.08
CA LEU A 97 -6.19 17.79 23.87
C LEU A 97 -7.51 17.55 23.13
N HIS A 98 -8.55 18.26 23.54
CA HIS A 98 -9.86 18.26 22.90
C HIS A 98 -9.69 18.97 21.57
N LEU A 99 -9.08 18.26 20.62
CA LEU A 99 -9.12 18.60 19.22
C LEU A 99 -10.59 18.68 18.86
N THR A 100 -11.05 19.87 18.48
CA THR A 100 -12.41 20.04 17.97
C THR A 100 -12.59 19.11 16.77
N SER A 101 -13.83 18.67 16.51
CA SER A 101 -14.13 17.78 15.38
C SER A 101 -13.58 18.31 14.06
N THR A 102 -13.60 19.63 13.88
CA THR A 102 -13.01 20.34 12.74
C THR A 102 -11.47 20.24 12.69
N GLN A 103 -10.78 20.38 13.83
CA GLN A 103 -9.33 20.18 13.90
C GLN A 103 -8.94 18.72 13.61
N ARG A 104 -9.71 17.76 14.11
CA ARG A 104 -9.50 16.33 13.83
C ARG A 104 -9.62 16.03 12.34
N ILE A 105 -10.69 16.51 11.70
CA ILE A 105 -10.90 16.36 10.25
C ILE A 105 -9.78 17.02 9.44
N LYS A 106 -9.31 18.21 9.85
CA LYS A 106 -8.17 18.87 9.19
C LYS A 106 -6.90 18.03 9.31
N MET A 107 -6.62 17.49 10.50
CA MET A 107 -5.46 16.64 10.75
C MET A 107 -5.51 15.35 9.92
N THR A 108 -6.65 14.65 9.89
CA THR A 108 -6.79 13.41 9.11
C THR A 108 -6.71 13.69 7.60
N ASN A 109 -7.25 14.80 7.12
CA ASN A 109 -7.10 15.23 5.73
C ASN A 109 -5.64 15.55 5.38
N ILE A 110 -4.91 16.26 6.24
CA ILE A 110 -3.48 16.53 6.06
C ILE A 110 -2.71 15.22 5.93
N LEU A 111 -2.91 14.29 6.86
CA LEU A 111 -2.21 13.00 6.87
C LEU A 111 -2.57 12.12 5.66
N ALA A 112 -3.77 12.24 5.12
CA ALA A 112 -4.20 11.50 3.93
C ALA A 112 -3.56 12.02 2.62
N ILE A 113 -3.24 13.32 2.54
CA ILE A 113 -2.68 13.96 1.34
C ILE A 113 -1.15 13.77 1.23
N LEU A 114 -0.49 13.52 2.37
CA LEU A 114 0.93 13.21 2.40
C LEU A 114 1.19 11.77 1.94
N SER A 115 2.14 11.59 1.02
CA SER A 115 2.64 10.25 0.69
C SER A 115 3.32 9.64 1.90
N THR A 116 3.47 8.30 1.92
CA THR A 116 4.11 7.58 3.03
C THR A 116 5.50 8.14 3.36
N ARG A 117 6.32 8.45 2.34
CA ARG A 117 7.67 8.98 2.52
C ARG A 117 7.67 10.46 2.94
N GLU A 118 6.79 11.29 2.38
CA GLU A 118 6.60 12.68 2.82
C GLU A 118 6.19 12.73 4.29
N ARG A 119 5.20 11.92 4.68
CA ARG A 119 4.71 11.82 6.05
C ARG A 119 5.78 11.35 7.02
N GLN A 120 6.51 10.28 6.67
CA GLN A 120 7.60 9.76 7.50
C GLN A 120 8.67 10.83 7.75
N CYS A 121 9.19 11.46 6.69
CA CYS A 121 10.23 12.49 6.83
C CYS A 121 9.71 13.73 7.57
N TYR A 122 8.48 14.15 7.29
CA TYR A 122 7.87 15.33 7.90
C TYR A 122 7.62 15.15 9.40
N LEU A 123 7.11 13.98 9.83
CA LEU A 123 6.89 13.67 11.24
C LEU A 123 8.22 13.57 11.99
N LEU A 124 9.18 12.78 11.50
CA LEU A 124 10.50 12.65 12.14
C LEU A 124 11.18 14.01 12.34
N HIS A 125 11.02 14.93 11.38
CA HIS A 125 11.57 16.28 11.50
C HIS A 125 10.76 17.19 12.43
N THR A 126 9.43 17.14 12.38
CA THR A 126 8.56 18.12 13.06
C THR A 126 8.21 17.71 14.49
N THR A 127 7.95 16.42 14.73
CA THR A 127 7.58 15.92 16.07
C THR A 127 8.80 15.52 16.88
N GLN A 128 9.77 14.83 16.27
CA GLN A 128 10.96 14.34 16.97
C GLN A 128 12.19 15.26 16.84
N GLN A 129 12.06 16.36 16.08
CA GLN A 129 13.13 17.36 15.85
C GLN A 129 14.44 16.75 15.31
N LEU A 130 14.35 15.61 14.61
CA LEU A 130 15.54 14.98 14.03
C LEU A 130 16.10 15.82 12.89
N SER A 131 17.43 15.83 12.78
CA SER A 131 18.12 16.46 11.67
C SER A 131 17.83 15.71 10.37
N MET A 132 17.82 16.41 9.24
CA MET A 132 17.60 15.78 7.92
C MET A 132 18.66 14.71 7.59
N GLU A 133 19.84 14.82 8.20
CA GLU A 133 20.94 13.88 8.06
C GLU A 133 20.66 12.60 8.86
N ARG A 134 20.19 12.73 10.10
CA ARG A 134 19.78 11.58 10.90
C ARG A 134 18.59 10.84 10.27
N ILE A 135 17.63 11.58 9.73
CA ILE A 135 16.49 11.00 9.02
C ILE A 135 16.95 10.25 7.76
N ALA A 136 17.96 10.76 7.06
CA ALA A 136 18.53 10.10 5.89
C ALA A 136 19.17 8.76 6.24
N GLU A 137 19.92 8.71 7.36
CA GLU A 137 20.49 7.47 7.90
C GLU A 137 19.39 6.45 8.26
N GLU A 138 18.38 6.87 9.02
CA GLU A 138 17.32 5.97 9.50
C GLU A 138 16.40 5.46 8.38
N THR A 139 16.17 6.26 7.35
CA THR A 139 15.28 5.90 6.24
C THR A 139 15.99 5.30 5.04
N GLY A 140 17.33 5.30 5.04
CA GLY A 140 18.17 4.75 3.97
C GLY A 140 18.12 5.54 2.66
N ILE A 141 17.79 6.83 2.69
CA ILE A 141 17.69 7.69 1.51
C ILE A 141 18.63 8.90 1.63
N LYS A 142 18.94 9.56 0.51
CA LYS A 142 19.84 10.73 0.52
C LYS A 142 19.23 11.91 1.27
N LYS A 143 20.04 12.69 2.00
CA LYS A 143 19.65 13.94 2.70
C LYS A 143 18.87 14.91 1.80
N ARG A 144 19.29 15.06 0.54
CA ARG A 144 18.57 15.89 -0.46
C ARG A 144 17.14 15.40 -0.72
N THR A 145 16.93 14.09 -0.72
CA THR A 145 15.61 13.49 -0.91
C THR A 145 14.73 13.71 0.32
N VAL A 146 15.29 13.56 1.52
CA VAL A 146 14.60 13.91 2.78
C VAL A 146 14.12 15.36 2.77
N GLN A 147 15.01 16.28 2.41
CA GLN A 147 14.68 17.71 2.30
C GLN A 147 13.52 17.95 1.33
N GLN A 148 13.55 17.34 0.13
CA GLN A 148 12.46 17.47 -0.84
C GLN A 148 11.13 16.94 -0.31
N TYR A 149 11.14 15.81 0.41
CA TYR A 149 9.94 15.25 1.01
C TYR A 149 9.36 16.15 2.12
N ILE A 150 10.21 16.75 2.95
CA ILE A 150 9.78 17.71 3.98
C ILE A 150 9.17 18.95 3.33
N GLU A 151 9.81 19.54 2.32
CA GLU A 151 9.31 20.75 1.66
C GLU A 151 7.98 20.51 0.92
N ARG A 152 7.85 19.38 0.22
CA ARG A 152 6.56 19.01 -0.40
C ARG A 152 5.46 18.82 0.64
N ALA A 153 5.78 18.21 1.78
CA ALA A 153 4.85 18.05 2.88
C ALA A 153 4.41 19.42 3.44
N ARG A 154 5.35 20.35 3.68
CA ARG A 154 5.06 21.72 4.13
C ARG A 154 4.11 22.46 3.20
N VAL A 155 4.33 22.38 1.89
CA VAL A 155 3.46 23.02 0.89
C VAL A 155 2.04 22.46 0.96
N LYS A 156 1.89 21.13 1.04
CA LYS A 156 0.59 20.45 1.15
C LYS A 156 -0.14 20.82 2.44
N VAL A 157 0.56 20.82 3.57
CA VAL A 157 0.02 21.20 4.89
C VAL A 157 -0.45 22.65 4.87
N LYS A 158 0.39 23.58 4.37
CA LYS A 158 0.05 25.00 4.30
C LYS A 158 -1.21 25.26 3.47
N LYS A 159 -1.41 24.52 2.37
CA LYS A 159 -2.61 24.64 1.53
C LYS A 159 -3.91 24.25 2.25
N ILE A 160 -3.84 23.43 3.29
CA ILE A 160 -5.02 22.93 4.03
C ILE A 160 -5.29 23.77 5.28
N ILE A 161 -4.23 24.32 5.89
CA ILE A 161 -4.32 25.17 7.08
C ILE A 161 -4.71 26.61 6.70
N SER A 162 -4.20 27.10 5.56
CA SER A 162 -4.59 28.40 4.99
C SER A 162 -6.03 28.42 4.52
#